data_AF-A0A7V4LDQ3-F1
#
_entry.id   AF-A0A7V4LDQ3-F1
#
_cell.length_a   1.000
_cell.length_b   1.000
_cell.length_c   1.000
_cell.angle_alpha   90.00
_cell.angle_beta   90.00
_cell.angle_gamma   90.00
#
_symmetry.space_group_name_H-M   'P 1'
#
loop_
_entity.id
_entity.type
_entity.pdbx_description
1 polymer ?
#
loop_
_entity_poly.entity_id
_entity_poly.type
_entity_poly.pdbx_seq_one_letter_code
_entity_poly.pdbx_strand_id
1 'polypeptide(L)'
;MSGNPAGRPRGSLNKLTLAMLSGIREAEAELAKPRLLDPSRPFESWDGYFWQDGLCFHKDTLEALPHDGPPPVPPARLDPRERCTEIIWKRRRLYLQHGWAFDPATWEMVKL
;
A
#
# COMPACT_ATOMS: atom_id res chain seq x y z
N MET A 1 -0.51 64.28 5.71
CA MET A 1 0.05 62.97 5.30
C MET A 1 0.73 62.34 6.50
N SER A 2 0.30 61.16 6.94
CA SER A 2 1.11 60.22 7.73
C SER A 2 0.36 58.89 7.74
N GLY A 3 0.68 58.03 6.78
CA GLY A 3 0.16 56.67 6.70
C GLY A 3 0.99 55.77 7.60
N ASN A 4 0.33 55.07 8.52
CA ASN A 4 0.94 54.08 9.39
C ASN A 4 0.57 52.69 8.82
N PRO A 5 1.47 51.95 8.15
CA PRO A 5 1.12 50.70 7.49
C PRO A 5 1.79 49.54 8.22
N ALA A 6 1.19 49.02 9.29
CA ALA A 6 1.65 47.76 9.89
C ALA A 6 0.56 47.05 10.69
N GLY A 7 -0.65 46.95 10.14
CA GLY A 7 -1.59 45.90 10.53
C GLY A 7 -1.09 44.55 9.99
N ARG A 8 -0.14 43.91 10.68
CA ARG A 8 0.22 42.51 10.38
C ARG A 8 -0.75 41.59 11.16
N PRO A 9 -1.56 40.76 10.48
CA PRO A 9 -2.27 39.70 11.17
C PRO A 9 -1.26 38.69 11.71
N ARG A 10 -1.26 38.47 13.02
CA ARG A 10 -0.61 37.33 13.65
C ARG A 10 -1.27 36.05 13.11
N GLY A 11 -0.53 35.26 12.34
CA GLY A 11 -0.84 33.83 12.17
C GLY A 11 -1.36 33.35 10.82
N SER A 12 -0.96 33.92 9.68
CA SER A 12 -1.08 33.16 8.43
C SER A 12 0.18 32.34 8.19
N LEU A 13 0.10 31.04 8.44
CA LEU A 13 1.06 30.08 7.89
C LEU A 13 1.09 30.29 6.37
N ASN A 14 2.29 30.54 5.83
CA ASN A 14 2.48 30.76 4.40
C ASN A 14 1.93 29.56 3.62
N LYS A 15 1.30 29.78 2.46
CA LYS A 15 0.72 28.71 1.62
C LYS A 15 1.74 27.61 1.31
N LEU A 16 3.02 27.98 1.19
CA LEU A 16 4.12 27.04 1.02
C LEU A 16 4.34 26.14 2.24
N THR A 17 4.21 26.68 3.45
CA THR A 17 4.34 25.92 4.70
C THR A 17 3.15 24.99 4.90
N LEU A 18 1.94 25.41 4.53
CA LEU A 18 0.76 24.54 4.52
C LEU A 18 0.90 23.40 3.49
N ALA A 19 1.41 23.70 2.29
CA ALA A 19 1.66 22.69 1.25
C ALA A 19 2.80 21.71 1.61
N MET A 20 3.84 22.17 2.32
CA MET A 20 4.88 21.29 2.84
C MET A 20 4.34 20.39 3.97
N LEU A 21 3.53 20.93 4.89
CA LEU A 21 2.94 20.14 5.97
C LEU A 21 1.91 19.13 5.44
N SER A 22 1.16 19.46 4.39
CA SER A 22 0.31 18.49 3.69
C SER A 22 1.14 17.43 2.98
N GLY A 23 2.22 17.83 2.27
CA GLY A 23 3.13 16.89 1.61
C GLY A 23 3.86 15.96 2.58
N ILE A 24 4.20 16.43 3.79
CA ILE A 24 4.78 15.61 4.86
C ILE A 24 3.74 14.61 5.39
N ARG A 25 2.49 15.02 5.59
CA ARG A 25 1.41 14.11 6.01
C ARG A 25 1.06 13.07 4.95
N GLU A 26 1.05 13.47 3.67
CA GLU A 26 0.86 12.56 2.54
C GLU A 26 2.05 11.59 2.40
N ALA A 27 3.28 12.06 2.60
CA ALA A 27 4.46 11.21 2.66
C ALA A 27 4.47 10.28 3.89
N GLU A 28 3.98 10.73 5.05
CA GLU A 28 3.80 9.91 6.24
C GLU A 28 2.70 8.85 6.05
N ALA A 29 1.63 9.18 5.31
CA ALA A 29 0.59 8.23 4.89
C ALA A 29 1.11 7.22 3.83
N GLU A 30 1.96 7.66 2.90
CA GLU A 30 2.68 6.79 1.96
C GLU A 30 3.76 5.93 2.66
N LEU A 31 4.37 6.43 3.74
CA LEU A 31 5.35 5.73 4.58
C LEU A 31 4.67 4.80 5.60
N ALA A 32 3.40 5.03 5.91
CA ALA A 32 2.53 4.06 6.55
C ALA A 32 2.04 3.00 5.56
N LYS A 33 2.96 2.48 4.72
CA LYS A 33 2.87 1.08 4.29
C LYS A 33 2.61 0.29 5.57
N PRO A 34 1.56 -0.55 5.65
CA PRO A 34 1.19 -1.14 6.93
C PRO A 34 2.44 -1.75 7.56
N ARG A 35 2.75 -1.40 8.82
CA ARG A 35 3.78 -2.12 9.61
C ARG A 35 3.52 -3.64 9.65
N LEU A 36 2.33 -4.05 9.26
CA LEU A 36 1.84 -5.41 9.15
C LEU A 36 2.34 -6.14 7.89
N LEU A 37 2.64 -5.43 6.79
CA LEU A 37 3.18 -6.07 5.59
C LEU A 37 4.67 -6.32 5.78
N ASP A 38 5.11 -7.54 5.51
CA ASP A 38 6.52 -7.90 5.43
C ASP A 38 7.15 -7.22 4.21
N PRO A 39 8.10 -6.28 4.40
CA PRO A 39 8.73 -5.56 3.30
C PRO A 39 9.65 -6.45 2.45
N SER A 40 9.99 -7.64 2.95
CA SER A 40 10.82 -8.62 2.23
C SER A 40 10.02 -9.51 1.28
N ARG A 41 8.69 -9.37 1.26
CA ARG A 41 7.76 -10.11 0.43
C ARG A 41 6.99 -9.16 -0.48
N PRO A 42 6.63 -9.60 -1.70
CA PRO A 42 5.72 -8.82 -2.51
C PRO A 42 4.33 -8.82 -1.88
N PHE A 43 3.52 -7.85 -2.30
CA PHE A 43 2.12 -7.75 -1.91
C PHE A 43 1.32 -7.26 -3.11
N GLU A 44 0.04 -7.58 -3.10
CA GLU A 44 -0.93 -7.13 -4.08
C GLU A 44 -1.71 -5.92 -3.52
N SER A 45 -2.02 -4.95 -4.39
CA SER A 45 -2.64 -3.68 -4.01
C SER A 45 -3.88 -3.44 -4.86
N TRP A 46 -5.05 -3.46 -4.22
CA TRP A 46 -6.36 -3.26 -4.84
C TRP A 46 -7.04 -2.00 -4.31
N ASP A 47 -8.20 -1.63 -4.85
CA ASP A 47 -8.95 -0.46 -4.41
C ASP A 47 -9.32 -0.58 -2.93
N GLY A 48 -8.66 0.20 -2.07
CA GLY A 48 -8.85 0.19 -0.62
C GLY A 48 -8.15 -0.93 0.16
N TYR A 49 -7.50 -1.91 -0.48
CA TYR A 49 -6.93 -3.08 0.22
C TYR A 49 -5.53 -3.48 -0.23
N PHE A 50 -4.76 -4.06 0.69
CA PHE A 50 -3.52 -4.79 0.42
C PHE A 50 -3.71 -6.28 0.71
N TRP A 51 -3.08 -7.13 -0.11
CA TRP A 51 -3.04 -8.58 0.09
C TRP A 51 -1.60 -9.09 0.19
N GLN A 52 -1.29 -9.90 1.19
CA GLN A 52 0.01 -10.57 1.32
C GLN A 52 -0.19 -11.92 2.03
N ASP A 53 0.32 -12.99 1.43
CA ASP A 53 0.23 -14.36 1.98
C ASP A 53 -1.21 -14.76 2.36
N GLY A 54 -2.20 -14.42 1.52
CA GLY A 54 -3.62 -14.71 1.75
C GLY A 54 -4.32 -13.80 2.74
N LEU A 55 -3.59 -12.92 3.44
CA LEU A 55 -4.15 -11.95 4.37
C LEU A 55 -4.51 -10.65 3.66
N CYS A 56 -5.67 -10.09 4.01
CA CYS A 56 -6.15 -8.82 3.48
C CYS A 56 -6.12 -7.74 4.55
N PHE A 57 -5.65 -6.56 4.18
CA PHE A 57 -5.48 -5.41 5.06
C PHE A 57 -6.14 -4.19 4.44
N HIS A 58 -6.86 -3.40 5.24
CA HIS A 58 -7.43 -2.14 4.76
C HIS A 58 -6.32 -1.09 4.62
N LYS A 59 -6.31 -0.33 3.51
CA LYS A 59 -5.30 0.70 3.25
C LYS A 59 -5.38 1.86 4.24
N ASP A 60 -6.60 2.33 4.52
CA ASP A 60 -6.81 3.53 5.33
C ASP A 60 -6.73 3.28 6.84
N THR A 61 -7.28 2.17 7.34
CA THR A 61 -7.29 1.86 8.78
C THR A 61 -6.05 1.07 9.22
N LEU A 62 -5.31 0.48 8.27
CA LEU A 62 -4.16 -0.39 8.52
C LEU A 62 -4.50 -1.59 9.42
N GLU A 63 -5.78 -1.96 9.50
CA GLU A 63 -6.24 -3.15 10.22
C GLU A 63 -6.27 -4.34 9.27
N ALA A 64 -5.84 -5.50 9.76
CA ALA A 64 -6.10 -6.76 9.09
C ALA A 64 -7.62 -6.98 9.10
N LEU A 65 -8.19 -7.30 7.94
CA LEU A 65 -9.58 -7.72 7.90
C LEU A 65 -9.73 -9.01 8.73
N PRO A 66 -10.75 -9.09 9.59
CA PRO A 66 -10.96 -10.27 10.41
C PRO A 66 -11.10 -11.50 9.51
N HIS A 67 -10.22 -12.47 9.73
CA HIS A 67 -10.31 -13.79 9.11
C HIS A 67 -10.88 -14.76 10.14
N ASP A 68 -12.16 -15.07 10.04
CA ASP A 68 -12.79 -16.09 10.86
C ASP A 68 -12.40 -17.48 10.32
N GLY A 69 -11.28 -18.02 10.79
CA GLY A 69 -10.82 -19.34 10.37
C GLY A 69 -9.33 -19.61 10.59
N PRO A 70 -8.88 -20.84 10.31
CA PRO A 70 -7.46 -21.14 10.23
C PRO A 70 -6.81 -20.28 9.14
N PRO A 71 -5.49 -20.03 9.22
CA PRO A 71 -4.78 -19.23 8.23
C PRO A 71 -5.07 -19.72 6.80
N PRO A 72 -5.26 -18.81 5.83
CA PRO A 72 -5.54 -19.17 4.45
C PRO A 72 -4.38 -20.01 3.89
N VAL A 73 -4.73 -21.12 3.25
CA VAL A 73 -3.76 -22.01 2.62
C VAL A 73 -3.45 -21.47 1.21
N PRO A 74 -2.17 -21.38 0.82
CA PRO A 74 -1.83 -20.97 -0.53
C PRO A 74 -2.40 -21.94 -1.57
N PRO A 75 -2.97 -21.44 -2.68
CA PRO A 75 -3.39 -22.30 -3.76
C PRO A 75 -2.17 -22.85 -4.51
N ALA A 76 -2.27 -24.07 -5.04
CA ALA A 76 -1.17 -24.72 -5.74
C ALA A 76 -0.86 -24.06 -7.10
N ARG A 77 -1.89 -23.49 -7.74
CA ARG A 77 -1.84 -22.89 -9.07
C ARG A 77 -2.64 -21.60 -9.13
N LEU A 78 -2.20 -20.71 -10.02
CA LEU A 78 -2.93 -19.49 -10.37
C LEU A 78 -4.27 -19.83 -11.04
N ASP A 79 -5.36 -19.19 -10.61
CA ASP A 79 -6.62 -19.23 -11.37
C ASP A 79 -6.64 -18.10 -12.41
N PRO A 80 -6.61 -18.41 -13.72
CA PRO A 80 -6.62 -17.38 -14.78
C PRO A 80 -7.95 -16.65 -14.93
N ARG A 81 -9.03 -17.10 -14.27
CA ARG A 81 -10.35 -16.44 -14.32
C ARG A 81 -10.45 -15.31 -13.31
N GLU A 82 -9.64 -15.37 -12.27
CA GLU A 82 -9.61 -14.37 -11.22
C GLU A 82 -8.65 -13.25 -11.57
N ARG A 83 -8.85 -12.11 -10.91
CA ARG A 83 -7.95 -10.97 -11.05
C ARG A 83 -6.57 -11.34 -10.51
N CYS A 84 -5.53 -10.89 -11.20
CA CYS A 84 -4.15 -10.99 -10.74
C CYS A 84 -3.40 -9.70 -11.03
N THR A 85 -2.34 -9.46 -10.26
CA THR A 85 -1.44 -8.32 -10.45
C THR A 85 -0.09 -8.82 -10.96
N GLU A 86 0.37 -8.29 -12.08
CA GLU A 86 1.72 -8.58 -12.56
C GLU A 86 2.75 -7.66 -11.91
N ILE A 87 3.84 -8.24 -11.42
CA ILE A 87 4.93 -7.48 -10.81
C ILE A 87 6.32 -7.95 -11.28
N ILE A 88 7.33 -7.10 -11.06
CA ILE A 88 8.74 -7.48 -11.12
C ILE A 88 9.29 -7.49 -9.70
N TRP A 89 9.72 -8.66 -9.23
CA TRP A 89 10.29 -8.86 -7.89
C TRP A 89 11.66 -9.52 -7.97
N LYS A 90 12.69 -8.93 -7.35
CA LYS A 90 14.08 -9.45 -7.38
C LYS A 90 14.53 -9.88 -8.79
N ARG A 91 14.21 -9.08 -9.82
CA ARG A 91 14.49 -9.34 -11.26
C ARG A 91 13.73 -10.52 -11.89
N ARG A 92 12.71 -11.06 -11.22
CA ARG A 92 11.79 -12.08 -11.76
C ARG A 92 10.42 -11.45 -12.02
N ARG A 93 9.79 -11.83 -13.14
CA ARG A 93 8.40 -11.50 -13.43
C ARG A 93 7.51 -12.52 -12.71
N LEU A 94 6.52 -12.05 -11.95
CA LEU A 94 5.60 -12.88 -11.18
C LEU A 94 4.17 -12.39 -11.36
N TYR A 95 3.21 -13.31 -11.23
CA TYR A 95 1.81 -12.96 -11.00
C TYR A 95 1.51 -13.04 -9.51
N LEU A 96 0.80 -12.06 -8.99
CA LEU A 96 0.22 -12.09 -7.65
C LEU A 96 -1.28 -12.31 -7.73
N GLN A 97 -1.79 -13.18 -6.86
CA GLN A 97 -3.22 -13.40 -6.67
C GLN A 97 -3.49 -13.70 -5.20
N HIS A 98 -4.35 -12.89 -4.57
CA HIS A 98 -4.65 -12.92 -3.14
C HIS A 98 -3.39 -12.86 -2.26
N GLY A 99 -2.39 -12.10 -2.72
CA GLY A 99 -1.10 -11.95 -2.03
C GLY A 99 -0.12 -13.12 -2.18
N TRP A 100 -0.46 -14.17 -2.93
CA TRP A 100 0.45 -15.27 -3.27
C TRP A 100 1.13 -15.04 -4.61
N ALA A 101 2.36 -15.55 -4.77
CA ALA A 101 3.15 -15.37 -5.98
C ALA A 101 3.20 -16.62 -6.85
N PHE A 102 3.07 -16.43 -8.16
CA PHE A 102 3.04 -17.50 -9.17
C PHE A 102 4.02 -17.19 -10.30
N ASP A 103 4.62 -18.25 -10.84
CA ASP A 103 5.50 -18.14 -12.00
C ASP A 103 4.66 -18.03 -13.28
N PRO A 104 4.84 -17.01 -14.14
CA PRO A 104 4.06 -16.87 -15.37
C PRO A 104 4.33 -18.00 -16.39
N ALA A 105 5.46 -18.72 -16.28
CA ALA A 105 5.78 -19.80 -17.21
C ALA A 105 5.13 -21.13 -16.82
N THR A 106 5.03 -21.44 -15.52
CA THR A 106 4.49 -22.73 -15.03
C THR A 106 3.11 -22.62 -14.40
N TRP A 107 2.72 -21.40 -13.99
CA TRP A 107 1.49 -21.05 -13.29
C TRP A 107 1.40 -21.66 -11.88
N GLU A 108 2.51 -22.22 -11.41
CA GLU A 108 2.63 -22.80 -10.08
C GLU A 108 3.06 -21.75 -9.06
N MET A 109 2.65 -21.96 -7.82
CA MET A 109 3.04 -21.09 -6.72
C MET A 109 4.56 -21.14 -6.50
N VAL A 110 5.17 -19.98 -6.29
CA VAL A 110 6.59 -19.82 -5.97
C VAL A 110 6.76 -19.44 -4.50
N LYS A 111 7.68 -20.12 -3.81
CA LYS A 111 8.15 -19.68 -2.48
C LYS A 111 9.25 -18.62 -2.66
N LEU A 112 9.11 -17.46 -2.02
CA LEU A 112 9.93 -16.26 -2.22
C LEU A 112 10.93 -15.96 -1.11
#